data_AF-A0AAJ6AUN2-F1
#
_entry.id   AF-A0AAJ6AUN2-F1
#
_cell.length_a   1.000
_cell.length_b   1.000
_cell.length_c   1.000
_cell.angle_alpha   90.00
_cell.angle_beta   90.00
_cell.angle_gamma   90.00
#
_symmetry.space_group_name_H-M   'P 1'
#
loop_
_entity.id
_entity.type
_entity.pdbx_description
1 polymer ?
#
loop_
_entity_poly.entity_id
_entity_poly.type
_entity_poly.pdbx_seq_one_letter_code
_entity_poly.pdbx_strand_id
1 'polypeptide(L)'
;MPLSELPQLDTDISQLRGAVAEALADGGSRHLLRLTDEEIAVLDPNSLQECVAPTPRLAELSEQEREWTYVTALRSLVSREAVDVANIEELDALIRRTEGTPEADRPSDVDLDLRMTTEVSLALTLRRTAERALVAEQHTAGGTTHTVVYGHTPGLYLVERVTGGGLHMFSLAASAADAAEVVRLAVDPFEIADKDGPVRQLTPEQIATQDVGTRLSEVIDTSLVVGQVVRLADVPGPLLTTYATDREVWTVYVERPDAPAGIEARPVGPGTLGTMLQALLALPAPEAEE
;
A
#
# COMPACT_ATOMS: atom_id res chain seq x y z
N MET A 1 -13.76 -6.92 -23.07
CA MET A 1 -13.46 -8.30 -22.62
C MET A 1 -14.51 -8.71 -21.60
N PRO A 2 -15.12 -9.90 -21.71
CA PRO A 2 -15.96 -10.44 -20.65
C PRO A 2 -15.09 -10.77 -19.41
N LEU A 3 -15.67 -10.59 -18.22
CA LEU A 3 -15.02 -10.75 -16.89
C LEU A 3 -14.55 -12.19 -16.55
N SER A 4 -14.53 -13.10 -17.51
CA SER A 4 -14.12 -14.52 -17.34
C SER A 4 -12.65 -14.79 -17.68
N GLU A 5 -11.92 -13.79 -18.19
CA GLU A 5 -10.53 -13.89 -18.70
C GLU A 5 -9.50 -13.36 -17.67
N LEU A 6 -9.64 -13.73 -16.39
CA LEU A 6 -8.74 -13.26 -15.34
C LEU A 6 -7.50 -14.17 -15.20
N PRO A 7 -6.29 -13.60 -14.98
CA PRO A 7 -5.09 -14.40 -14.71
C PRO A 7 -5.32 -15.31 -13.52
N GLN A 8 -5.16 -16.62 -13.71
CA GLN A 8 -5.31 -17.57 -12.61
C GLN A 8 -4.09 -17.46 -11.68
N LEU A 9 -4.34 -17.32 -10.38
CA LEU A 9 -3.30 -17.40 -9.34
C LEU A 9 -2.95 -18.86 -9.08
N ASP A 10 -2.42 -19.54 -10.07
CA ASP A 10 -1.93 -20.91 -9.90
C ASP A 10 -0.45 -20.85 -9.50
N THR A 11 -0.19 -20.51 -8.24
CA THR A 11 1.18 -20.41 -7.69
C THR A 11 1.46 -21.57 -6.76
N ASP A 12 2.55 -22.30 -7.02
CA ASP A 12 3.07 -23.32 -6.10
C ASP A 12 3.48 -22.65 -4.77
N ILE A 13 2.77 -23.01 -3.70
CA ILE A 13 3.00 -22.52 -2.33
C ILE A 13 4.46 -22.70 -1.89
N SER A 14 5.15 -23.72 -2.39
CA SER A 14 6.55 -23.99 -2.07
C SER A 14 7.47 -22.93 -2.68
N GLN A 15 7.19 -22.50 -3.92
CA GLN A 15 7.93 -21.43 -4.59
C GLN A 15 7.69 -20.09 -3.90
N LEU A 16 6.44 -19.81 -3.52
CA LEU A 16 6.08 -18.61 -2.77
C LEU A 16 6.85 -18.52 -1.45
N ARG A 17 6.90 -19.63 -0.70
CA ARG A 17 7.66 -19.72 0.56
C ARG A 17 9.15 -19.52 0.36
N GLY A 18 9.72 -20.09 -0.70
CA GLY A 18 11.13 -19.90 -1.06
C GLY A 18 11.45 -18.43 -1.35
N ALA A 19 10.62 -17.77 -2.16
CA ALA A 19 10.78 -16.36 -2.50
C ALA A 19 10.69 -15.44 -1.27
N VAL A 20 9.75 -15.71 -0.36
CA VAL A 20 9.63 -14.97 0.91
C VAL A 20 10.87 -15.18 1.79
N ALA A 21 11.34 -16.42 1.94
CA ALA A 21 12.51 -16.72 2.74
C ALA A 21 13.78 -16.05 2.20
N GLU A 22 13.98 -16.09 0.88
CA GLU A 22 15.10 -15.39 0.22
C GLU A 22 14.97 -13.87 0.35
N ALA A 23 13.76 -13.34 0.18
CA ALA A 23 13.52 -11.90 0.25
C ALA A 23 13.79 -11.30 1.63
N LEU A 24 13.59 -12.09 2.69
CA LEU A 24 13.71 -11.67 4.09
C LEU A 24 15.00 -12.15 4.78
N ALA A 25 15.88 -12.88 4.08
CA ALA A 25 17.06 -13.52 4.66
C ALA A 25 18.04 -12.54 5.33
N ASP A 26 18.19 -11.33 4.77
CA ASP A 26 19.11 -10.31 5.27
C ASP A 26 18.46 -9.35 6.30
N GLY A 27 17.17 -9.53 6.58
CA GLY A 27 16.36 -8.59 7.38
C GLY A 27 16.06 -7.28 6.65
N GLY A 28 15.36 -6.35 7.33
CA GLY A 28 15.03 -5.05 6.75
C GLY A 28 13.82 -5.08 5.82
N SER A 29 13.80 -4.12 4.89
CA SER A 29 12.81 -4.08 3.81
C SER A 29 13.45 -4.28 2.44
N ARG A 30 12.81 -5.10 1.60
CA ARG A 30 13.27 -5.41 0.24
C ARG A 30 12.20 -5.00 -0.77
N HIS A 31 12.60 -4.20 -1.76
CA HIS A 31 11.74 -3.88 -2.90
C HIS A 31 11.39 -5.17 -3.67
N LEU A 32 10.11 -5.34 -3.96
CA LEU A 32 9.59 -6.46 -4.73
C LEU A 32 9.35 -6.00 -6.17
N LEU A 33 8.27 -5.27 -6.43
CA LEU A 33 7.95 -4.78 -7.77
C LEU A 33 7.21 -3.44 -7.77
N ARG A 34 6.96 -2.94 -8.97
CA ARG A 34 6.12 -1.75 -9.21
C ARG A 34 5.03 -2.05 -10.21
N LEU A 35 3.83 -1.59 -9.90
CA LEU A 35 2.64 -1.68 -10.76
C LEU A 35 1.94 -0.32 -10.80
N THR A 36 1.30 0.01 -11.92
CA THR A 36 0.36 1.13 -11.95
C THR A 36 -1.05 0.71 -11.52
N ASP A 37 -1.92 1.66 -11.20
CA ASP A 37 -3.34 1.39 -10.95
C ASP A 37 -3.96 0.49 -12.03
N GLU A 38 -3.67 0.79 -13.30
CA GLU A 38 -4.24 0.09 -14.44
C GLU A 38 -3.66 -1.32 -14.59
N GLU A 39 -2.39 -1.51 -14.25
CA GLU A 39 -1.78 -2.84 -14.21
C GLU A 39 -2.39 -3.68 -13.08
N ILE A 40 -2.63 -3.11 -11.89
CA ILE A 40 -3.35 -3.81 -10.81
C ILE A 40 -4.78 -4.14 -11.24
N ALA A 41 -5.48 -3.22 -11.90
CA ALA A 41 -6.83 -3.47 -12.38
C ALA A 41 -6.93 -4.59 -13.43
N VAL A 42 -5.90 -4.75 -14.26
CA VAL A 42 -5.83 -5.86 -15.24
C VAL A 42 -5.51 -7.18 -14.55
N LEU A 43 -4.57 -7.17 -13.60
CA LEU A 43 -4.09 -8.39 -12.93
C LEU A 43 -5.04 -8.91 -11.86
N ASP A 44 -5.70 -8.01 -11.14
CA ASP A 44 -6.54 -8.31 -9.99
C ASP A 44 -7.70 -7.31 -9.85
N PRO A 45 -8.72 -7.37 -10.73
CA PRO A 45 -9.79 -6.38 -10.75
C PRO A 45 -10.63 -6.34 -9.47
N ASN A 46 -10.79 -7.49 -8.79
CA ASN A 46 -11.55 -7.57 -7.53
C ASN A 46 -10.87 -6.76 -6.42
N SER A 47 -9.54 -6.67 -6.47
CA SER A 47 -8.77 -5.90 -5.51
C SER A 47 -9.05 -4.40 -5.54
N LEU A 48 -9.68 -3.88 -6.60
CA LEU A 48 -10.11 -2.48 -6.67
C LEU A 48 -11.23 -2.15 -5.68
N GLN A 49 -12.03 -3.15 -5.28
CA GLN A 49 -13.08 -2.97 -4.27
C GLN A 49 -12.72 -3.61 -2.93
N GLU A 50 -11.96 -4.70 -2.94
CA GLU A 50 -11.68 -5.50 -1.74
C GLU A 50 -10.45 -5.00 -0.96
N CYS A 51 -9.48 -4.37 -1.63
CA CYS A 51 -8.27 -3.90 -0.98
C CYS A 51 -8.36 -2.44 -0.56
N VAL A 52 -7.60 -2.12 0.48
CA VAL A 52 -7.60 -0.81 1.13
C VAL A 52 -6.86 0.25 0.30
N ALA A 53 -5.77 -0.14 -0.36
CA ALA A 53 -4.93 0.82 -1.05
C ALA A 53 -5.70 1.51 -2.20
N PRO A 54 -5.64 2.85 -2.28
CA PRO A 54 -6.39 3.60 -3.28
C PRO A 54 -5.81 3.41 -4.68
N THR A 55 -6.64 3.62 -5.69
CA THR A 55 -6.23 3.72 -7.10
C THR A 55 -6.59 5.13 -7.62
N PRO A 56 -5.77 6.14 -7.28
CA PRO A 56 -6.11 7.55 -7.51
C PRO A 56 -6.24 7.87 -9.01
N ARG A 57 -5.40 7.28 -9.86
CA ARG A 57 -5.41 7.53 -11.30
C ARG A 57 -6.66 6.95 -11.95
N LEU A 58 -7.02 5.72 -11.59
CA LEU A 58 -8.23 5.09 -12.12
C LEU A 58 -9.52 5.80 -11.72
N ALA A 59 -9.55 6.39 -10.51
CA ALA A 59 -10.70 7.13 -10.02
C ALA A 59 -11.02 8.37 -10.89
N GLU A 60 -10.03 8.94 -11.57
CA GLU A 60 -10.20 10.10 -12.46
C GLU A 60 -10.60 9.75 -13.89
N LEU A 61 -10.43 8.49 -14.31
CA LEU A 61 -10.67 8.05 -15.69
C LEU A 61 -12.13 7.68 -15.93
N SER A 62 -12.65 8.07 -17.10
CA SER A 62 -13.93 7.57 -17.61
C SER A 62 -13.83 6.09 -18.03
N GLU A 63 -14.97 5.41 -18.16
CA GLU A 63 -15.01 3.98 -18.55
C GLU A 63 -14.29 3.72 -19.89
N GLN A 64 -14.45 4.61 -20.88
CA GLN A 64 -13.81 4.47 -22.19
C GLN A 64 -12.29 4.64 -22.10
N GLU A 65 -11.81 5.57 -21.28
CA GLU A 65 -10.37 5.79 -21.08
C GLU A 65 -9.73 4.63 -20.32
N ARG A 66 -10.45 4.02 -19.37
CA ARG A 66 -10.00 2.81 -18.66
C ARG A 66 -9.76 1.66 -19.62
N GLU A 67 -10.67 1.41 -20.57
CA GLU A 67 -10.51 0.33 -21.55
C GLU A 67 -9.21 0.46 -22.36
N TRP A 68 -8.89 1.66 -22.86
CA TRP A 68 -7.64 1.89 -23.60
C TRP A 68 -6.40 1.79 -22.71
N THR A 69 -6.51 2.22 -21.45
CA THR A 69 -5.40 2.17 -20.52
C THR A 69 -5.11 0.75 -20.05
N TYR A 70 -6.12 -0.11 -19.91
CA TYR A 70 -5.95 -1.53 -19.60
C TYR A 70 -5.20 -2.28 -20.71
N VAL A 71 -5.50 -2.01 -21.98
CA VAL A 71 -4.74 -2.59 -23.10
C VAL A 71 -3.27 -2.15 -23.06
N THR A 72 -3.02 -0.89 -22.71
CA THR A 72 -1.66 -0.35 -22.58
C THR A 72 -0.93 -0.95 -21.38
N ALA A 73 -1.62 -1.13 -20.25
CA ALA A 73 -1.11 -1.78 -19.06
C ALA A 73 -0.73 -3.24 -19.32
N LEU A 74 -1.59 -4.01 -20.01
CA LEU A 74 -1.26 -5.40 -20.38
C LEU A 74 -0.01 -5.47 -21.27
N ARG A 75 0.11 -4.58 -22.26
CA ARG A 75 1.33 -4.49 -23.10
C ARG A 75 2.56 -4.15 -22.27
N SER A 76 2.45 -3.23 -21.32
CA SER A 76 3.53 -2.90 -20.38
C SER A 76 3.95 -4.12 -19.57
N LEU A 77 2.99 -4.84 -18.98
CA LEU A 77 3.23 -6.04 -18.18
C LEU A 77 3.96 -7.14 -18.96
N VAL A 78 3.53 -7.42 -20.19
CA VAL A 78 4.21 -8.39 -21.06
C VAL A 78 5.60 -7.89 -21.45
N SER A 79 5.75 -6.60 -21.80
CA SER A 79 7.05 -6.03 -22.20
C SER A 79 8.10 -6.04 -21.08
N ARG A 80 7.65 -6.00 -19.82
CA ARG A 80 8.50 -6.03 -18.63
C ARG A 80 8.63 -7.44 -18.04
N GLU A 81 8.14 -8.45 -18.75
CA GLU A 81 8.16 -9.86 -18.33
C GLU A 81 7.46 -10.09 -16.97
N ALA A 82 6.55 -9.19 -16.57
CA ALA A 82 5.77 -9.33 -15.34
C ALA A 82 4.61 -10.33 -15.52
N VAL A 83 4.15 -10.48 -16.77
CA VAL A 83 3.19 -11.47 -17.23
C VAL A 83 3.76 -12.15 -18.47
N ASP A 84 3.66 -13.47 -18.51
CA ASP A 84 3.99 -14.29 -19.67
C ASP A 84 2.71 -14.75 -20.38
N VAL A 85 2.80 -14.90 -21.70
CA VAL A 85 1.71 -15.44 -22.53
C VAL A 85 2.09 -16.89 -22.86
N ALA A 86 1.61 -17.82 -22.03
CA ALA A 86 2.04 -19.21 -22.08
C ALA A 86 1.65 -19.94 -23.38
N ASN A 87 0.66 -19.43 -24.12
CA ASN A 87 0.23 -19.96 -25.41
C ASN A 87 0.61 -19.07 -26.61
N ILE A 88 1.71 -18.30 -26.52
CA ILE A 88 2.15 -17.39 -27.59
C ILE A 88 2.40 -18.12 -28.93
N GLU A 89 2.92 -19.35 -28.91
CA GLU A 89 3.18 -20.13 -30.12
C GLU A 89 1.89 -20.52 -30.86
N GLU A 90 0.83 -20.85 -30.10
CA GLU A 90 -0.49 -21.16 -30.64
C GLU A 90 -1.14 -19.92 -31.26
N LEU A 91 -1.01 -18.78 -30.56
CA LEU A 91 -1.50 -17.49 -31.04
C LEU A 91 -0.78 -17.05 -32.32
N ASP A 92 0.54 -17.16 -32.36
CA ASP A 92 1.36 -16.87 -33.55
C ASP A 92 1.03 -17.79 -34.73
N ALA A 93 0.72 -19.07 -34.46
CA ALA A 93 0.27 -20.01 -35.48
C ALA A 93 -1.13 -19.67 -36.00
N LEU A 94 -2.02 -19.17 -35.16
CA LEU A 94 -3.34 -18.67 -35.58
C LEU A 94 -3.23 -17.40 -36.42
N ILE A 95 -2.42 -16.42 -36.00
CA ILE A 95 -2.19 -15.17 -36.73
C ILE A 95 -1.63 -15.48 -38.12
N ARG A 96 -0.62 -16.35 -38.22
CA ARG A 96 -0.05 -16.75 -39.52
C ARG A 96 -1.03 -17.52 -40.41
N ARG A 97 -2.01 -18.24 -39.85
CA ARG A 97 -3.08 -18.92 -40.61
C ARG A 97 -4.16 -17.97 -41.10
N THR A 98 -4.40 -16.88 -40.38
CA THR A 98 -5.43 -15.87 -40.68
C THR A 98 -4.90 -14.74 -41.57
N GLU A 99 -3.60 -14.46 -41.54
CA GLU A 99 -2.87 -13.59 -42.49
C GLU A 99 -2.89 -14.17 -43.92
N GLY A 100 -4.03 -14.03 -44.60
CA GLY A 100 -4.23 -14.50 -45.98
C GLY A 100 -5.64 -14.96 -46.31
N THR A 101 -6.51 -15.13 -45.32
CA THR A 101 -7.87 -15.66 -45.51
C THR A 101 -8.90 -14.74 -44.86
N PRO A 102 -9.72 -14.01 -45.63
CA PRO A 102 -10.66 -13.01 -45.08
C PRO A 102 -11.84 -13.60 -44.27
N GLU A 103 -11.98 -14.93 -44.22
CA GLU A 103 -13.03 -15.66 -43.50
C GLU A 103 -12.49 -16.66 -42.46
N ALA A 104 -11.16 -16.71 -42.21
CA ALA A 104 -10.61 -17.55 -41.16
C ALA A 104 -10.88 -16.93 -39.78
N ASP A 105 -11.22 -17.79 -38.81
CA ASP A 105 -11.55 -17.50 -37.43
C ASP A 105 -10.86 -16.22 -36.93
N ARG A 106 -11.67 -15.24 -36.49
CA ARG A 106 -11.10 -14.00 -35.94
C ARG A 106 -10.20 -14.38 -34.78
N PRO A 107 -9.12 -13.62 -34.49
CA PRO A 107 -8.24 -13.86 -33.35
C PRO A 107 -8.92 -13.87 -31.97
N SER A 108 -10.25 -13.73 -31.90
CA SER A 108 -11.09 -13.80 -30.71
C SER A 108 -11.36 -15.22 -30.20
N ASP A 109 -11.01 -16.27 -30.95
CA ASP A 109 -11.38 -17.65 -30.63
C ASP A 109 -10.29 -18.44 -29.88
N VAL A 110 -9.18 -17.78 -29.51
CA VAL A 110 -8.11 -18.36 -28.68
C VAL A 110 -8.04 -17.60 -27.37
N ASP A 111 -8.31 -18.29 -26.26
CA ASP A 111 -8.14 -17.74 -24.92
C ASP A 111 -6.66 -17.46 -24.65
N LEU A 112 -6.32 -16.24 -24.22
CA LEU A 112 -4.96 -15.89 -23.80
C LEU A 112 -4.65 -16.56 -22.45
N ASP A 113 -3.64 -17.44 -22.40
CA ASP A 113 -3.13 -18.01 -21.14
C ASP A 113 -2.08 -17.05 -20.56
N LEU A 114 -2.54 -16.13 -19.71
CA LEU A 114 -1.70 -15.16 -19.02
C LEU A 114 -1.20 -15.72 -17.69
N ARG A 115 0.13 -15.80 -17.52
CA ARG A 115 0.77 -16.25 -16.28
C ARG A 115 1.57 -15.14 -15.64
N MET A 116 1.27 -14.86 -14.38
CA MET A 116 2.01 -13.86 -13.60
C MET A 116 3.33 -14.43 -13.12
N THR A 117 4.35 -13.57 -13.02
CA THR A 117 5.58 -13.92 -12.29
C THR A 117 5.28 -14.20 -10.82
N THR A 118 6.21 -14.88 -10.15
CA THR A 118 6.11 -15.17 -8.72
C THR A 118 6.04 -13.90 -7.87
N GLU A 119 6.79 -12.84 -8.22
CA GLU A 119 6.78 -11.57 -7.48
C GLU A 119 5.42 -10.85 -7.58
N VAL A 120 4.84 -10.80 -8.78
CA VAL A 120 3.49 -10.24 -9.00
C VAL A 120 2.45 -11.05 -8.21
N SER A 121 2.48 -12.37 -8.35
CA SER A 121 1.55 -13.27 -7.66
C SER A 121 1.66 -13.15 -6.15
N LEU A 122 2.89 -13.02 -5.62
CA LEU A 122 3.15 -12.82 -4.19
C LEU A 122 2.58 -11.49 -3.69
N ALA A 123 2.87 -10.38 -4.37
CA ALA A 123 2.37 -9.08 -3.95
C ALA A 123 0.85 -9.02 -3.93
N LEU A 124 0.19 -9.47 -5.00
CA LEU A 124 -1.27 -9.45 -5.10
C LEU A 124 -1.94 -10.40 -4.10
N THR A 125 -1.34 -11.58 -3.87
CA THR A 125 -1.82 -12.51 -2.84
C THR A 125 -1.72 -11.91 -1.45
N LEU A 126 -0.58 -11.33 -1.08
CA LEU A 126 -0.41 -10.68 0.23
C LEU A 126 -1.34 -9.47 0.36
N ARG A 127 -1.49 -8.66 -0.69
CA ARG A 127 -2.40 -7.51 -0.71
C ARG A 127 -3.85 -7.88 -0.38
N ARG A 128 -4.35 -9.03 -0.88
CA ARG A 128 -5.73 -9.49 -0.62
C ARG A 128 -5.93 -10.25 0.68
N THR A 129 -4.93 -11.02 1.11
CA THR A 129 -5.09 -11.99 2.23
C THR A 129 -4.75 -11.41 3.60
N ALA A 130 -4.40 -10.12 3.64
CA ALA A 130 -4.07 -9.47 4.89
C ALA A 130 -5.31 -9.33 5.78
N GLU A 131 -5.25 -9.89 6.98
CA GLU A 131 -6.30 -9.71 7.98
C GLU A 131 -6.28 -8.31 8.60
N ARG A 132 -5.13 -7.62 8.50
CA ARG A 132 -4.89 -6.33 9.14
C ARG A 132 -4.07 -5.44 8.25
N ALA A 133 -4.45 -4.17 8.22
CA ALA A 133 -3.74 -3.14 7.50
C ALA A 133 -3.54 -1.89 8.35
N LEU A 134 -2.41 -1.23 8.16
CA LEU A 134 -2.16 0.13 8.60
C LEU A 134 -2.13 1.01 7.36
N VAL A 135 -2.81 2.15 7.39
CA VAL A 135 -2.74 3.16 6.34
C VAL A 135 -2.06 4.39 6.93
N ALA A 136 -1.01 4.84 6.26
CA ALA A 136 -0.39 6.13 6.49
C ALA A 136 -0.61 7.02 5.27
N GLU A 137 -1.41 8.06 5.41
CA GLU A 137 -1.58 9.10 4.41
C GLU A 137 -0.59 10.22 4.66
N GLN A 138 0.08 10.68 3.62
CA GLN A 138 0.96 11.83 3.64
C GLN A 138 0.34 12.94 2.80
N HIS A 139 0.08 14.08 3.41
CA HIS A 139 -0.44 15.26 2.75
C HIS A 139 0.66 16.31 2.65
N THR A 140 0.95 16.74 1.42
CA THR A 140 1.91 17.80 1.10
C THR A 140 1.27 18.81 0.16
N ALA A 141 1.92 19.95 -0.07
CA ALA A 141 1.50 20.89 -1.12
C ALA A 141 1.51 20.27 -2.54
N GLY A 142 2.27 19.18 -2.75
CA GLY A 142 2.33 18.45 -4.02
C GLY A 142 1.23 17.39 -4.20
N GLY A 143 0.36 17.22 -3.21
CA GLY A 143 -0.71 16.22 -3.21
C GLY A 143 -0.53 15.17 -2.11
N THR A 144 -1.36 14.13 -2.21
CA THR A 144 -1.43 13.04 -1.21
C THR A 144 -0.72 11.79 -1.72
N THR A 145 0.08 11.17 -0.87
CA THR A 145 0.61 9.82 -1.09
C THR A 145 0.16 8.90 0.05
N HIS A 146 0.12 7.60 -0.22
CA HIS A 146 -0.33 6.61 0.74
C HIS A 146 0.76 5.56 0.96
N THR A 147 0.91 5.10 2.19
CA THR A 147 1.68 3.90 2.54
C THR A 147 0.75 2.95 3.26
N VAL A 148 0.45 1.83 2.64
CA VAL A 148 -0.37 0.76 3.22
C VAL A 148 0.54 -0.37 3.66
N VAL A 149 0.42 -0.79 4.90
CA VAL A 149 1.17 -1.93 5.46
C VAL A 149 0.20 -3.04 5.78
N TYR A 150 0.35 -4.17 5.11
CA TYR A 150 -0.43 -5.38 5.29
C TYR A 150 0.32 -6.34 6.19
N GLY A 151 -0.26 -6.67 7.35
CA GLY A 151 0.33 -7.58 8.33
C GLY A 151 -0.19 -9.00 8.15
N HIS A 152 0.71 -9.97 7.97
CA HIS A 152 0.36 -11.40 7.84
C HIS A 152 0.83 -12.22 9.03
N THR A 153 2.10 -12.06 9.40
CA THR A 153 2.69 -12.69 10.59
C THR A 153 3.68 -11.72 11.21
N PRO A 154 4.15 -11.94 12.46
CA PRO A 154 5.17 -11.08 13.06
C PRO A 154 6.47 -10.95 12.25
N GLY A 155 6.72 -11.87 11.31
CA GLY A 155 7.89 -11.88 10.44
C GLY A 155 7.60 -11.59 8.96
N LEU A 156 6.37 -11.20 8.59
CA LEU A 156 5.98 -10.98 7.19
C LEU A 156 4.98 -9.84 7.07
N TYR A 157 5.43 -8.75 6.46
CA TYR A 157 4.65 -7.58 6.12
C TYR A 157 4.82 -7.23 4.64
N LEU A 158 3.74 -6.87 3.96
CA LEU A 158 3.79 -6.22 2.66
C LEU A 158 3.58 -4.72 2.85
N VAL A 159 4.48 -3.92 2.32
CA VAL A 159 4.37 -2.45 2.29
C VAL A 159 4.09 -2.00 0.86
N GLU A 160 3.00 -1.28 0.66
CA GLU A 160 2.55 -0.73 -0.61
C GLU A 160 2.57 0.80 -0.51
N ARG A 161 3.48 1.45 -1.24
CA ARG A 161 3.49 2.91 -1.36
C ARG A 161 2.81 3.33 -2.66
N VAL A 162 1.80 4.18 -2.55
CA VAL A 162 0.99 4.67 -3.67
C VAL A 162 1.24 6.16 -3.85
N THR A 163 1.72 6.54 -5.02
CA THR A 163 1.87 7.96 -5.39
C THR A 163 0.53 8.55 -5.82
N GLY A 164 0.40 9.88 -5.79
CA GLY A 164 -0.80 10.55 -6.31
C GLY A 164 -1.04 10.31 -7.81
N GLY A 165 -0.03 9.84 -8.56
CA GLY A 165 -0.15 9.49 -9.97
C GLY A 165 -0.55 8.03 -10.24
N GLY A 166 -0.82 7.24 -9.20
CA GLY A 166 -1.24 5.84 -9.35
C GLY A 166 -0.10 4.85 -9.60
N LEU A 167 1.10 5.13 -9.07
CA LEU A 167 2.21 4.16 -9.05
C LEU A 167 2.27 3.49 -7.68
N HIS A 168 2.17 2.16 -7.68
CA HIS A 168 2.27 1.29 -6.53
C HIS A 168 3.66 0.66 -6.47
N MET A 169 4.36 0.88 -5.36
CA MET A 169 5.67 0.28 -5.08
C MET A 169 5.52 -0.71 -3.92
N PHE A 170 5.77 -1.98 -4.21
CA PHE A 170 5.64 -3.06 -3.25
C PHE A 170 7.00 -3.40 -2.64
N SER A 171 7.03 -3.64 -1.33
CA SER A 171 8.21 -4.08 -0.61
C SER A 171 7.81 -5.08 0.47
N LEU A 172 8.64 -6.07 0.72
CA LEU A 172 8.49 -6.95 1.88
C LEU A 172 9.27 -6.38 3.05
N ALA A 173 8.73 -6.52 4.26
CA ALA A 173 9.40 -6.17 5.50
C ALA A 173 9.41 -7.38 6.44
N ALA A 174 10.58 -7.65 7.03
CA ALA A 174 10.81 -8.83 7.88
C ALA A 174 10.25 -8.69 9.30
N SER A 175 9.85 -7.48 9.69
CA SER A 175 9.33 -7.20 11.03
C SER A 175 8.46 -5.95 11.05
N ALA A 176 7.70 -5.77 12.14
CA ALA A 176 6.97 -4.53 12.40
C ALA A 176 7.89 -3.31 12.49
N ALA A 177 9.13 -3.48 12.94
CA ALA A 177 10.12 -2.40 13.03
C ALA A 177 10.58 -1.97 11.63
N ASP A 178 10.85 -2.94 10.75
CA ASP A 178 11.25 -2.65 9.35
C ASP A 178 10.11 -1.97 8.58
N ALA A 179 8.87 -2.41 8.79
CA ALA A 179 7.70 -1.78 8.19
C ALA A 179 7.43 -0.38 8.78
N ALA A 180 7.59 -0.22 10.10
CA ALA A 180 7.47 1.09 10.77
C ALA A 180 8.48 2.08 10.21
N GLU A 181 9.67 1.63 9.82
CA GLU A 181 10.66 2.53 9.24
C GLU A 181 10.25 3.07 7.88
N VAL A 182 9.63 2.24 7.04
CA VAL A 182 9.08 2.71 5.76
C VAL A 182 7.96 3.73 6.00
N VAL A 183 7.11 3.51 7.01
CA VAL A 183 6.06 4.47 7.38
C VAL A 183 6.65 5.76 7.97
N ARG A 184 7.73 5.67 8.75
CA ARG A 184 8.41 6.86 9.31
C ARG A 184 8.87 7.78 8.19
N LEU A 185 9.46 7.25 7.13
CA LEU A 185 9.88 8.04 5.98
C LEU A 185 8.71 8.67 5.21
N ALA A 186 7.48 8.16 5.35
CA ALA A 186 6.30 8.81 4.81
C ALA A 186 5.84 9.99 5.68
N VAL A 187 5.91 9.87 7.01
CA VAL A 187 5.42 10.91 7.94
C VAL A 187 6.48 11.96 8.32
N ASP A 188 7.76 11.64 8.16
CA ASP A 188 8.93 12.48 8.38
C ASP A 188 9.95 12.30 7.23
N PRO A 189 9.60 12.72 5.99
CA PRO A 189 10.43 12.48 4.81
C PRO A 189 11.76 13.26 4.82
N PHE A 190 11.87 14.28 5.67
CA PHE A 190 13.07 15.11 5.81
C PHE A 190 13.94 14.71 7.01
N GLU A 191 13.50 13.71 7.78
CA GLU A 191 14.18 13.18 8.96
C GLU A 191 14.50 14.27 10.00
N ILE A 192 13.52 15.15 10.25
CA ILE A 192 13.67 16.33 11.10
C ILE A 192 13.24 16.04 12.54
N ALA A 193 12.65 14.87 12.83
CA ALA A 193 12.42 14.45 14.21
C ALA A 193 13.76 14.45 14.98
N ASP A 194 13.82 15.19 16.10
CA ASP A 194 15.04 15.33 16.92
C ASP A 194 14.81 14.78 18.33
N LYS A 195 14.03 15.49 19.15
CA LYS A 195 13.85 15.19 20.58
C LYS A 195 12.40 15.16 20.99
N ASP A 196 12.12 14.27 21.92
CA ASP A 196 10.85 14.25 22.62
C ASP A 196 10.70 15.50 23.47
N GLY A 197 9.52 16.13 23.38
CA GLY A 197 9.13 17.19 24.29
C GLY A 197 8.04 16.76 25.26
N PRO A 198 7.52 17.73 26.03
CA PRO A 198 6.50 17.46 27.03
C PRO A 198 5.21 16.96 26.37
N VAL A 199 4.58 15.98 27.02
CA VAL A 199 3.25 15.48 26.61
C VAL A 199 2.20 16.49 27.04
N ARG A 200 1.38 16.93 26.09
CA ARG A 200 0.19 17.72 26.32
C ARG A 200 -1.04 16.85 26.19
N GLN A 201 -1.84 16.80 27.25
CA GLN A 201 -3.17 16.19 27.21
C GLN A 201 -4.15 17.20 26.62
N LEU A 202 -4.90 16.77 25.60
CA LEU A 202 -5.94 17.56 24.95
C LEU A 202 -7.32 16.91 25.22
N THR A 203 -8.35 17.74 25.24
CA THR A 203 -9.74 17.27 25.25
C THR A 203 -10.37 17.44 23.86
N PRO A 204 -11.42 16.68 23.54
CA PRO A 204 -12.19 16.89 22.29
C PRO A 204 -12.70 18.33 22.13
N GLU A 205 -13.12 18.97 23.23
CA GLU A 205 -13.58 20.37 23.25
C GLU A 205 -12.46 21.34 22.82
N GLN A 206 -11.23 21.13 23.31
CA GLN A 206 -10.08 21.95 22.94
C GLN A 206 -9.73 21.82 21.46
N ILE A 207 -9.90 20.62 20.88
CA ILE A 207 -9.71 20.41 19.44
C ILE A 207 -10.81 21.10 18.64
N ALA A 208 -12.07 20.93 19.06
CA ALA A 208 -13.23 21.53 18.39
C ALA A 208 -13.19 23.06 18.39
N THR A 209 -12.68 23.67 19.46
CA THR A 209 -12.52 25.13 19.60
C THR A 209 -11.16 25.65 19.14
N GLN A 210 -10.29 24.77 18.63
CA GLN A 210 -8.90 25.07 18.23
C GLN A 210 -8.03 25.65 19.37
N ASP A 211 -8.41 25.45 20.64
CA ASP A 211 -7.61 25.82 21.81
C ASP A 211 -6.57 24.73 22.15
N VAL A 212 -5.70 24.45 21.18
CA VAL A 212 -4.61 23.46 21.30
C VAL A 212 -3.31 24.09 21.81
N GLY A 213 -3.35 25.38 22.11
CA GLY A 213 -2.25 26.23 22.58
C GLY A 213 -1.24 26.63 21.50
N THR A 214 -0.46 27.67 21.82
CA THR A 214 0.33 28.43 20.83
C THR A 214 1.28 27.57 20.01
N ARG A 215 2.13 26.76 20.65
CA ARG A 215 3.16 25.99 19.92
C ARG A 215 2.57 24.94 18.97
N LEU A 216 1.53 24.21 19.39
CA LEU A 216 0.89 23.22 18.52
C LEU A 216 0.12 23.89 17.38
N SER A 217 -0.55 25.02 17.66
CA SER A 217 -1.20 25.83 16.61
C SER A 217 -0.18 26.29 15.56
N GLU A 218 0.96 26.84 15.99
CA GLU A 218 2.03 27.28 15.07
C GLU A 218 2.56 26.12 14.21
N VAL A 219 2.74 24.94 14.80
CA VAL A 219 3.19 23.74 14.06
C VAL A 219 2.15 23.30 13.04
N ILE A 220 0.86 23.27 13.40
CA ILE A 220 -0.23 22.95 12.47
C ILE A 220 -0.23 23.93 11.30
N ASP A 221 -0.09 25.23 11.57
CA ASP A 221 -0.13 26.29 10.55
C ASP A 221 1.11 26.30 9.64
N THR A 222 2.25 25.78 10.11
CA THR A 222 3.55 25.80 9.38
C THR A 222 3.99 24.43 8.89
N SER A 223 3.13 23.41 9.01
CA SER A 223 3.45 22.04 8.60
C SER A 223 3.70 21.96 7.09
N LEU A 224 4.83 21.34 6.74
CA LEU A 224 5.18 21.00 5.36
C LEU A 224 4.58 19.66 4.94
N VAL A 225 4.44 18.76 5.92
CA VAL A 225 3.89 17.43 5.76
C VAL A 225 2.94 17.14 6.90
N VAL A 226 1.73 16.69 6.57
CA VAL A 226 0.77 16.18 7.54
C VAL A 226 0.58 14.69 7.30
N GLY A 227 0.91 13.87 8.28
CA GLY A 227 0.70 12.43 8.25
C GLY A 227 -0.57 12.03 8.99
N GLN A 228 -1.32 11.07 8.47
CA GLN A 228 -2.40 10.43 9.20
C GLN A 228 -2.20 8.92 9.16
N VAL A 229 -2.02 8.32 10.32
CA VAL A 229 -1.73 6.90 10.46
C VAL A 229 -2.87 6.23 11.20
N VAL A 230 -3.56 5.33 10.52
CA VAL A 230 -4.76 4.65 11.01
C VAL A 230 -4.55 3.15 10.91
N ARG A 231 -4.86 2.44 12.00
CA ARG A 231 -4.99 0.98 11.97
C ARG A 231 -6.40 0.61 11.55
N LEU A 232 -6.51 -0.15 10.48
CA LEU A 232 -7.79 -0.70 10.03
C LEU A 232 -8.13 -1.95 10.85
N ALA A 233 -9.26 -1.86 11.52
CA ALA A 233 -9.83 -2.91 12.34
C ALA A 233 -11.35 -2.67 12.44
N ASP A 234 -12.11 -3.71 12.78
CA ASP A 234 -13.58 -3.61 12.95
C ASP A 234 -13.99 -2.59 14.02
N VAL A 235 -13.13 -2.41 15.03
CA VAL A 235 -13.29 -1.38 16.05
C VAL A 235 -12.38 -0.21 15.71
N PRO A 236 -12.90 1.03 15.63
CA PRO A 236 -12.08 2.21 15.40
C PRO A 236 -10.90 2.26 16.37
N GLY A 237 -9.70 2.17 15.81
CA GLY A 237 -8.46 2.00 16.54
C GLY A 237 -7.77 3.31 16.90
N PRO A 238 -6.56 3.21 17.44
CA PRO A 238 -5.73 4.39 17.66
C PRO A 238 -5.44 5.11 16.34
N LEU A 239 -5.55 6.43 16.38
CA LEU A 239 -5.20 7.34 15.29
C LEU A 239 -3.94 8.11 15.71
N LEU A 240 -2.96 8.18 14.81
CA LEU A 240 -1.78 8.99 14.99
C LEU A 240 -1.69 9.99 13.85
N THR A 241 -1.87 11.27 14.16
CA THR A 241 -1.62 12.37 13.23
C THR A 241 -0.22 12.91 13.47
N THR A 242 0.53 13.17 12.40
CA THR A 242 1.84 13.81 12.48
C THR A 242 1.84 15.16 11.76
N TYR A 243 2.62 16.08 12.27
CA TYR A 243 2.83 17.41 11.72
C TYR A 243 4.34 17.64 11.63
N ALA A 244 4.91 17.57 10.44
CA ALA A 244 6.33 17.80 10.22
C ALA A 244 6.57 19.21 9.66
N THR A 245 7.44 19.94 10.33
CA THR A 245 7.91 21.28 9.93
C THR A 245 9.35 21.19 9.41
N ASP A 246 9.99 22.34 9.17
CA ASP A 246 11.42 22.42 8.89
C ASP A 246 12.31 22.24 10.14
N ARG A 247 11.72 22.05 11.33
CA ARG A 247 12.45 22.03 12.63
C ARG A 247 12.11 20.88 13.56
N GLU A 248 10.87 20.44 13.56
CA GLU A 248 10.39 19.40 14.46
C GLU A 248 9.21 18.63 13.86
N VAL A 249 9.01 17.41 14.37
CA VAL A 249 7.83 16.58 14.11
C VAL A 249 6.99 16.49 15.37
N TRP A 250 5.72 16.86 15.24
CA TRP A 250 4.73 16.69 16.28
C TRP A 250 3.83 15.50 15.98
N THR A 251 3.41 14.81 17.03
CA THR A 251 2.39 13.77 16.97
C THR A 251 1.18 14.20 17.78
N VAL A 252 -0.01 13.89 17.27
CA VAL A 252 -1.27 13.87 18.02
C VAL A 252 -1.79 12.44 17.99
N TYR A 253 -1.75 11.77 19.13
CA TYR A 253 -2.22 10.40 19.30
C TYR A 253 -3.59 10.39 19.96
N VAL A 254 -4.53 9.67 19.38
CA VAL A 254 -5.88 9.46 19.90
C VAL A 254 -6.04 7.96 20.10
N GLU A 255 -6.24 7.52 21.34
CA GLU A 255 -6.36 6.08 21.64
C GLU A 255 -7.63 5.47 21.02
N ARG A 256 -8.76 6.20 21.07
CA ARG A 256 -10.04 5.84 20.43
C ARG A 256 -10.77 7.12 19.98
N PRO A 257 -11.44 7.13 18.80
CA PRO A 257 -12.06 8.33 18.24
C PRO A 257 -13.05 9.06 19.16
N ASP A 258 -13.75 8.33 20.03
CA ASP A 258 -14.77 8.87 20.94
C ASP A 258 -14.34 8.88 22.42
N ALA A 259 -13.04 8.71 22.71
CA ALA A 259 -12.58 8.70 24.09
C ALA A 259 -12.74 10.11 24.71
N PRO A 260 -13.39 10.24 25.89
CA PRO A 260 -13.57 11.54 26.55
C PRO A 260 -12.25 12.15 27.08
N ALA A 261 -11.17 11.35 27.09
CA ALA A 261 -9.80 11.71 27.43
C ALA A 261 -8.84 10.78 26.67
N GLY A 262 -7.54 11.08 26.68
CA GLY A 262 -6.53 10.25 26.01
C GLY A 262 -6.13 10.74 24.63
N ILE A 263 -6.23 12.05 24.38
CA ILE A 263 -5.61 12.70 23.23
C ILE A 263 -4.30 13.32 23.69
N GLU A 264 -3.19 12.82 23.16
CA GLU A 264 -1.85 13.22 23.55
C GLU A 264 -1.15 13.93 22.38
N ALA A 265 -0.67 15.14 22.61
CA ALA A 265 0.13 15.87 21.65
C ALA A 265 1.54 16.15 22.18
N ARG A 266 2.57 15.92 21.36
CA ARG A 266 3.96 16.20 21.73
C ARG A 266 4.87 16.30 20.49
N PRO A 267 6.00 17.02 20.57
CA PRO A 267 7.09 16.78 19.64
C PRO A 267 7.76 15.44 19.96
N VAL A 268 8.22 14.75 18.94
CA VAL A 268 8.83 13.43 19.04
C VAL A 268 10.21 13.40 18.40
N GLY A 269 11.10 12.61 19.01
CA GLY A 269 12.33 12.15 18.36
C GLY A 269 12.09 10.90 17.48
N PRO A 270 13.08 10.50 16.68
CA PRO A 270 12.93 9.43 15.70
C PRO A 270 12.67 8.07 16.36
N GLY A 271 13.30 7.80 17.51
CA GLY A 271 13.09 6.55 18.25
C GLY A 271 11.68 6.43 18.83
N THR A 272 11.13 7.53 19.34
CA THR A 272 9.76 7.57 19.89
C THR A 272 8.74 7.47 18.77
N LEU A 273 8.94 8.17 17.66
CA LEU A 273 8.10 8.04 16.47
C LEU A 273 8.09 6.59 15.94
N GLY A 274 9.27 5.99 15.78
CA GLY A 274 9.40 4.58 15.37
C GLY A 274 8.70 3.61 16.33
N THR A 275 8.83 3.82 17.63
CA THR A 275 8.13 3.00 18.65
C THR A 275 6.62 3.14 18.54
N MET A 276 6.09 4.35 18.33
CA MET A 276 4.66 4.59 18.16
C MET A 276 4.13 3.90 16.89
N LEU A 277 4.83 4.02 15.77
CA LEU A 277 4.47 3.36 14.50
C LEU A 277 4.54 1.83 14.61
N GLN A 278 5.59 1.31 15.24
CA GLN A 278 5.73 -0.13 15.50
C GLN A 278 4.60 -0.66 16.38
N ALA A 279 4.17 0.09 17.40
CA ALA A 279 3.06 -0.30 18.26
C ALA A 279 1.72 -0.37 17.51
N LEU A 280 1.50 0.51 16.52
CA LEU A 280 0.33 0.46 15.65
C LEU A 280 0.34 -0.76 14.71
N LEU A 281 1.53 -1.24 14.35
CA LEU A 281 1.77 -2.41 13.48
C LEU A 281 1.86 -3.74 14.22
N ALA A 282 2.02 -3.70 15.54
CA ALA A 282 2.19 -4.89 16.35
C ALA A 282 0.95 -5.79 16.23
N LEU A 283 1.18 -6.99 15.71
CA LEU A 283 0.18 -8.05 15.71
C LEU A 283 0.10 -8.62 17.14
N PRO A 284 -1.09 -8.85 17.70
CA PRO A 284 -1.23 -9.59 18.95
C PRO A 284 -0.59 -10.96 18.79
N ALA A 285 0.02 -11.47 19.85
CA ALA A 285 0.50 -12.83 19.86
C ALA A 285 -0.65 -13.79 19.51
N PRO A 286 -0.41 -14.87 18.74
CA PRO A 286 -1.42 -15.88 18.53
C PRO A 286 -1.91 -16.35 19.90
N GLU A 287 -3.24 -16.32 20.12
CA GLU A 287 -3.83 -16.92 21.30
C GLU A 287 -3.37 -18.38 21.32
N ALA A 288 -2.74 -18.81 22.42
CA ALA A 288 -2.39 -20.20 22.58
C ALA A 288 -3.70 -20.99 22.52
N GLU A 289 -3.87 -21.82 21.49
CA GLU A 289 -4.97 -22.78 21.42
C GLU A 289 -4.91 -23.63 22.70
N GLU A 290 -5.92 -23.48 23.58
CA GLU A 290 -6.16 -24.37 24.73
C GLU A 290 -6.72 -25.72 24.29
#